data_AF-A0A7K0SXP8-F1
#
_entry.id   AF-A0A7K0SXP8-F1
#
_cell.length_a   1.000
_cell.length_b   1.000
_cell.length_c   1.000
_cell.angle_alpha   90.00
_cell.angle_beta   90.00
_cell.angle_gamma   90.00
#
_symmetry.space_group_name_H-M   'P 1'
#
loop_
_entity.id
_entity.type
_entity.pdbx_description
1 polymer ?
#
loop_
_entity_poly.entity_id
_entity_poly.type
_entity_poly.pdbx_seq_one_letter_code
_entity_poly.pdbx_strand_id
1 'polypeptide(L)'
;FGAILIWTGVGLFKHWDEDPSPEDNALVKAIRKRIAMTDNFDGSKTFTKVDGKRVATPMFLVMIAIASTDLLFALDSIPATFGVTQEPFLVFAANAFALLGLRALYFLLKGFLAKLIYLSLGLSVILMFIGLKLIMTYLHEVWYEVPKISIVASLSIIGLILVVSTVASLMKSKRDPSAVAHAGRITGSKEEE
;
A
#
# COMPACT_ATOMS: atom_id res chain seq x y z
N PHE A 1 -2.09 -14.95 -7.46
CA PHE A 1 -1.58 -13.77 -6.74
C PHE A 1 -0.78 -12.84 -7.65
N GLY A 2 0.23 -13.33 -8.40
CA GLY A 2 1.03 -12.47 -9.29
C GLY A 2 0.24 -11.63 -10.30
N ALA A 3 -0.79 -12.19 -10.93
CA ALA A 3 -1.68 -11.44 -11.84
C ALA A 3 -2.44 -10.29 -11.14
N ILE A 4 -2.82 -10.46 -9.88
CA ILE A 4 -3.48 -9.41 -9.08
C ILE A 4 -2.50 -8.27 -8.79
N LEU A 5 -1.25 -8.60 -8.45
CA LEU A 5 -0.19 -7.59 -8.23
C LEU A 5 0.14 -6.79 -9.48
N ILE A 6 0.15 -7.44 -10.65
CA ILE A 6 0.33 -6.75 -11.92
C ILE A 6 -0.85 -5.82 -12.17
N TRP A 7 -2.08 -6.29 -11.96
CA TRP A 7 -3.27 -5.47 -12.13
C TRP A 7 -3.29 -4.25 -11.19
N THR A 8 -2.97 -4.43 -9.91
CA THR A 8 -2.87 -3.31 -8.95
C THR A 8 -1.71 -2.38 -9.29
N GLY A 9 -0.57 -2.91 -9.73
CA GLY A 9 0.56 -2.13 -10.20
C GLY A 9 0.22 -1.27 -11.42
N VAL A 10 -0.46 -1.82 -12.43
CA VAL A 10 -0.91 -1.05 -13.60
C VAL A 10 -1.94 0.01 -13.20
N GLY A 11 -2.87 -0.31 -12.30
CA GLY A 11 -3.84 0.63 -11.78
C GLY A 11 -3.19 1.82 -11.08
N LEU A 12 -2.23 1.54 -10.18
CA LEU A 12 -1.46 2.54 -9.46
C LEU A 12 -0.55 3.36 -10.38
N PHE A 13 0.04 2.75 -11.40
CA PHE A 13 0.85 3.45 -12.40
C PHE A 13 0.02 4.47 -13.20
N LYS A 14 -1.23 4.14 -13.52
CA LYS A 14 -2.12 5.02 -14.30
C LYS A 14 -2.60 6.23 -13.51
N HIS A 15 -2.84 6.08 -12.21
CA HIS A 15 -3.40 7.15 -11.36
C HIS A 15 -2.46 7.45 -10.19
N TRP A 16 -1.15 7.52 -10.47
CA TRP A 16 -0.12 7.67 -9.44
C TRP A 16 -0.09 9.08 -8.83
N ASP A 17 -0.62 10.07 -9.53
CA ASP A 17 -0.70 11.49 -9.16
C ASP A 17 -2.11 11.91 -8.71
N GLU A 18 -3.01 10.95 -8.54
CA GLU A 18 -4.38 11.21 -8.14
C GLU A 18 -4.65 10.69 -6.73
N ASP A 19 -5.17 11.55 -5.85
CA ASP A 19 -5.49 11.13 -4.48
C ASP A 19 -6.73 10.23 -4.44
N PRO A 20 -6.73 9.15 -3.64
CA PRO A 20 -7.90 8.29 -3.49
C PRO A 20 -9.02 9.01 -2.74
N SER A 21 -10.22 9.06 -3.33
CA SER A 21 -11.40 9.54 -2.61
C SER A 21 -12.11 8.37 -1.89
N PRO A 22 -12.70 8.59 -0.71
CA PRO A 22 -13.49 7.57 -0.02
C PRO A 22 -14.70 7.08 -0.84
N GLU A 23 -15.21 7.91 -1.74
CA GLU A 23 -16.40 7.64 -2.55
C GLU A 23 -16.10 6.66 -3.70
N ASP A 24 -14.86 6.60 -4.17
CA ASP A 24 -14.45 5.72 -5.27
C ASP A 24 -14.34 4.25 -4.87
N ASN A 25 -14.27 3.96 -3.57
CA ASN A 25 -13.89 2.64 -3.10
C ASN A 25 -15.12 1.76 -2.85
N ALA A 26 -15.31 0.71 -3.66
CA ALA A 26 -16.49 -0.16 -3.60
C ALA A 26 -16.70 -0.80 -2.20
N LEU A 27 -15.60 -1.06 -1.49
CA LEU A 27 -15.62 -1.52 -0.10
C LEU A 27 -16.28 -0.49 0.83
N VAL A 28 -15.97 0.80 0.64
CA VAL A 28 -16.54 1.91 1.41
C VAL A 28 -18.03 2.03 1.13
N LYS A 29 -18.45 1.97 -0.15
CA LYS A 29 -19.88 2.00 -0.52
C LYS A 29 -20.65 0.83 0.12
N ALA A 30 -20.08 -0.38 0.10
CA ALA A 30 -20.70 -1.56 0.72
C ALA A 30 -20.85 -1.43 2.25
N ILE A 31 -19.84 -0.88 2.93
CA ILE A 31 -19.86 -0.64 4.37
C ILE A 31 -20.87 0.45 4.72
N ARG A 32 -20.88 1.58 4.00
CA ARG A 32 -21.87 2.67 4.16
C ARG A 32 -23.30 2.18 3.97
N LYS A 33 -23.54 1.24 3.06
CA LYS A 33 -24.87 0.66 2.83
C LYS A 33 -25.34 -0.24 3.96
N ARG A 34 -24.41 -0.89 4.69
CA ARG A 34 -24.73 -1.88 5.73
C ARG A 34 -24.68 -1.32 7.15
N ILE A 35 -23.94 -0.23 7.37
CA ILE A 35 -23.73 0.36 8.69
C ILE A 35 -24.24 1.81 8.67
N ALA A 36 -25.07 2.17 9.65
CA ALA A 36 -25.49 3.56 9.85
C ALA A 36 -24.25 4.43 10.14
N MET A 37 -23.93 5.32 9.22
CA MET A 37 -22.70 6.13 9.24
C MET A 37 -23.06 7.61 9.21
N THR A 38 -22.27 8.43 9.89
CA THR A 38 -22.35 9.90 9.80
C THR A 38 -21.17 10.43 8.98
N ASP A 39 -21.39 11.50 8.22
CA ASP A 39 -20.31 12.20 7.51
C ASP A 39 -19.54 13.17 8.43
N ASN A 40 -20.05 13.42 9.64
CA ASN A 40 -19.40 14.31 10.59
C ASN A 40 -18.20 13.62 11.27
N PHE A 41 -17.03 14.26 11.20
CA PHE A 41 -15.85 13.87 11.97
C PHE A 41 -16.03 14.26 13.44
N ASP A 42 -16.12 13.27 14.35
CA ASP A 42 -16.12 13.45 15.81
C ASP A 42 -14.73 13.08 16.38
N GLY A 43 -13.71 13.84 15.98
CA GLY A 43 -12.33 13.64 16.39
C GLY A 43 -11.80 12.24 16.03
N SER A 44 -11.20 11.55 17.01
CA SER A 44 -10.62 10.20 16.85
C SER A 44 -11.61 9.06 17.18
N LYS A 45 -12.88 9.35 17.46
CA LYS A 45 -13.86 8.32 17.82
C LYS A 45 -14.27 7.56 16.57
N THR A 46 -14.26 6.22 16.63
CA THR A 46 -14.76 5.32 15.57
C THR A 46 -16.28 5.19 15.55
N PHE A 47 -16.93 5.35 16.70
CA PHE A 47 -18.39 5.37 16.81
C PHE A 47 -18.83 6.59 17.61
N THR A 48 -19.90 7.23 17.16
CA THR A 48 -20.54 8.33 17.87
C THR A 48 -22.05 8.07 18.01
N LYS A 49 -22.74 8.93 18.76
CA LYS A 49 -24.17 8.81 19.00
C LYS A 49 -24.87 10.01 18.35
N VAL A 50 -25.64 9.75 17.30
CA VAL A 50 -26.46 10.76 16.62
C VAL A 50 -27.92 10.37 16.83
N ASP A 51 -28.75 11.30 17.31
CA ASP A 51 -30.18 11.09 17.58
C ASP A 51 -30.50 9.84 18.38
N GLY A 52 -29.72 9.58 19.44
CA GLY A 52 -29.94 8.43 20.31
C GLY A 52 -29.37 7.09 19.79
N LYS A 53 -28.93 7.01 18.53
CA LYS A 53 -28.45 5.78 17.88
C LYS A 53 -26.92 5.79 17.73
N ARG A 54 -26.27 4.64 17.92
CA ARG A 54 -24.84 4.47 17.65
C ARG A 54 -24.62 4.42 16.13
N VAL A 55 -23.80 5.33 15.63
CA VAL A 55 -23.44 5.44 14.21
C VAL A 55 -21.92 5.40 14.06
N ALA A 56 -21.44 4.80 12.97
CA ALA A 56 -20.02 4.79 12.64
C ALA A 56 -19.59 6.18 12.14
N THR A 57 -18.38 6.60 12.48
CA THR A 57 -17.78 7.83 11.97
C THR A 57 -16.86 7.54 10.78
N PRO A 58 -16.37 8.56 10.05
CA PRO A 58 -15.35 8.38 9.02
C PRO A 58 -14.07 7.69 9.53
N MET A 59 -13.73 7.83 10.82
CA MET A 59 -12.58 7.15 11.42
C MET A 59 -12.71 5.62 11.41
N PHE A 60 -13.94 5.08 11.49
CA PHE A 60 -14.18 3.64 11.38
C PHE A 60 -13.79 3.12 9.98
N LEU A 61 -14.09 3.92 8.96
CA LEU A 61 -13.74 3.59 7.59
C LEU A 61 -12.22 3.63 7.37
N VAL A 62 -11.56 4.65 7.89
CA VAL A 62 -10.09 4.75 7.87
C VAL A 62 -9.45 3.54 8.56
N MET A 63 -9.98 3.13 9.72
CA MET A 63 -9.51 1.95 10.45
C MET A 63 -9.66 0.66 9.60
N ILE A 64 -10.81 0.44 8.96
CA ILE A 64 -11.00 -0.71 8.08
C ILE A 64 -10.06 -0.66 6.87
N ALA A 65 -9.89 0.51 6.26
CA ALA A 65 -9.01 0.69 5.12
C ALA A 65 -7.55 0.36 5.48
N ILE A 66 -7.06 0.85 6.61
CA ILE A 66 -5.71 0.53 7.12
C ILE A 66 -5.59 -0.97 7.40
N ALA A 67 -6.53 -1.56 8.14
CA ALA A 67 -6.48 -3.00 8.47
C ALA A 67 -6.55 -3.90 7.22
N SER A 68 -7.37 -3.51 6.23
CA SER A 68 -7.48 -4.23 4.97
C SER A 68 -6.22 -4.10 4.13
N THR A 69 -5.60 -2.92 4.12
CA THR A 69 -4.33 -2.68 3.43
C THR A 69 -3.18 -3.44 4.09
N ASP A 70 -3.13 -3.50 5.42
CA ASP A 70 -2.16 -4.29 6.18
C ASP A 70 -2.30 -5.79 5.89
N LEU A 71 -3.54 -6.30 5.86
CA LEU A 71 -3.81 -7.68 5.45
C LEU A 71 -3.38 -7.95 4.00
N LEU A 72 -3.63 -7.02 3.08
CA LEU A 72 -3.18 -7.13 1.68
C LEU A 72 -1.66 -7.13 1.57
N PHE A 73 -0.95 -6.30 2.35
CA PHE A 73 0.52 -6.31 2.39
C PHE A 73 1.08 -7.57 3.04
N ALA A 74 0.41 -8.13 4.05
CA ALA A 74 0.79 -9.39 4.67
C ALA A 74 0.83 -10.56 3.68
N LEU A 75 0.02 -10.52 2.60
CA LEU A 75 0.03 -11.55 1.56
C LEU A 75 1.35 -11.66 0.81
N ASP A 76 2.12 -10.57 0.70
CA ASP A 76 3.44 -10.58 0.07
C ASP A 76 4.57 -10.68 1.12
N SER A 77 4.43 -9.98 2.24
CA SER A 77 5.47 -9.93 3.27
C SER A 77 5.64 -11.24 4.03
N ILE A 78 4.58 -12.05 4.19
CA ILE A 78 4.64 -13.35 4.87
C ILE A 78 5.45 -14.36 4.04
N PRO A 79 5.11 -14.66 2.76
CA PRO A 79 5.91 -15.58 1.94
C PRO A 79 7.36 -15.10 1.78
N ALA A 80 7.58 -13.79 1.65
CA ALA A 80 8.92 -13.22 1.53
C ALA A 80 9.76 -13.45 2.80
N THR A 81 9.18 -13.23 3.99
CA THR A 81 9.90 -13.42 5.25
C THR A 81 10.17 -14.89 5.53
N PHE A 82 9.18 -15.77 5.28
CA PHE A 82 9.38 -17.22 5.38
C PHE A 82 10.40 -17.74 4.34
N GLY A 83 10.51 -17.09 3.18
CA GLY A 83 11.55 -17.39 2.20
C GLY A 83 12.98 -17.10 2.67
N VAL A 84 13.17 -16.25 3.68
CA VAL A 84 14.47 -15.91 4.28
C VAL A 84 14.73 -16.71 5.55
N THR A 85 13.72 -16.87 6.40
CA THR A 85 13.82 -17.63 7.66
C THR A 85 12.53 -18.38 7.97
N GLN A 86 12.65 -19.63 8.38
CA GLN A 86 11.50 -20.47 8.74
C GLN A 86 11.12 -20.37 10.23
N GLU A 87 11.90 -19.64 11.02
CA GLU A 87 11.70 -19.50 12.47
C GLU A 87 10.58 -18.49 12.78
N PRO A 88 9.40 -18.92 13.25
CA PRO A 88 8.25 -18.04 13.46
C PRO A 88 8.54 -16.94 14.50
N PHE A 89 9.40 -17.22 15.48
CA PHE A 89 9.83 -16.23 16.46
C PHE A 89 10.56 -15.04 15.81
N LEU A 90 11.43 -15.30 14.82
CA LEU A 90 12.14 -14.22 14.11
C LEU A 90 11.19 -13.38 13.26
N VAL A 91 10.23 -14.03 12.59
CA VAL A 91 9.18 -13.34 11.81
C VAL A 91 8.32 -12.45 12.73
N PHE A 92 7.86 -13.01 13.85
CA PHE A 92 7.06 -12.29 14.83
C PHE A 92 7.83 -11.11 15.44
N ALA A 93 9.07 -11.35 15.88
CA ALA A 93 9.91 -10.32 16.47
C ALA A 93 10.17 -9.18 15.48
N ALA A 94 10.52 -9.47 14.23
CA ALA A 94 10.76 -8.46 13.20
C ALA A 94 9.54 -7.56 12.97
N ASN A 95 8.35 -8.15 12.83
CA ASN A 95 7.11 -7.38 12.65
C ASN A 95 6.71 -6.60 13.92
N ALA A 96 6.91 -7.18 15.10
CA ALA A 96 6.66 -6.48 16.37
C ALA A 96 7.59 -5.26 16.52
N PHE A 97 8.89 -5.40 16.22
CA PHE A 97 9.83 -4.28 16.23
C PHE A 97 9.47 -3.19 15.20
N ALA A 98 9.00 -3.58 14.01
CA ALA A 98 8.53 -2.64 12.99
C ALA A 98 7.35 -1.79 13.52
N LEU A 99 6.40 -2.41 14.22
CA LEU A 99 5.27 -1.70 14.84
C LEU A 99 5.67 -0.82 16.02
N LEU A 100 6.61 -1.27 16.87
CA LEU A 100 7.09 -0.49 18.03
C LEU A 100 7.75 0.84 17.62
N GLY A 101 8.43 0.86 16.47
CA GLY A 101 9.08 2.07 15.94
C GLY A 101 8.13 3.08 15.28
N LEU A 102 6.88 2.69 15.00
CA LEU A 102 5.98 3.43 14.12
C LEU A 102 5.66 4.84 14.63
N ARG A 103 5.52 5.05 15.95
CA ARG A 103 5.18 6.37 16.51
C ARG A 103 6.29 7.40 16.28
N ALA A 104 7.54 7.02 16.51
CA ALA A 104 8.69 7.90 16.27
C ALA A 104 8.90 8.12 14.76
N LEU A 105 8.75 7.05 13.99
CA LEU A 105 8.91 7.08 12.54
C LEU A 105 7.82 7.91 11.86
N TYR A 106 6.58 7.90 12.36
CA TYR A 106 5.48 8.69 11.82
C TYR A 106 5.80 10.20 11.84
N PHE A 107 6.39 10.70 12.93
CA PHE A 107 6.76 12.12 13.02
C PHE A 107 7.83 12.49 11.98
N LEU A 108 8.84 11.64 11.81
CA LEU A 108 9.89 11.82 10.82
C LEU A 108 9.34 11.71 9.38
N LEU A 109 8.52 10.70 9.13
CA LEU A 109 8.00 10.37 7.81
C LEU A 109 6.95 11.36 7.35
N LYS A 110 6.10 11.92 8.22
CA LYS A 110 5.04 12.84 7.80
C LYS A 110 5.59 14.01 6.95
N GLY A 111 6.74 14.56 7.33
CA GLY A 111 7.40 15.63 6.56
C GLY A 111 8.17 15.13 5.33
N PHE A 112 8.65 13.89 5.36
CA PHE A 112 9.43 13.29 4.27
C PHE A 112 8.53 12.78 3.14
N LEU A 113 7.43 12.10 3.49
CA LEU A 113 6.42 11.55 2.58
C LEU A 113 5.83 12.63 1.67
N ALA A 114 5.57 13.83 2.20
CA ALA A 114 5.09 14.96 1.40
C ALA A 114 6.03 15.34 0.24
N LYS A 115 7.31 14.97 0.31
CA LYS A 115 8.32 15.24 -0.72
C LYS A 115 8.58 14.06 -1.66
N LEU A 116 8.00 12.89 -1.39
CA LEU A 116 8.20 11.67 -2.17
C LEU A 116 7.20 11.56 -3.32
N ILE A 117 7.27 12.51 -4.26
CA ILE A 117 6.31 12.67 -5.37
C ILE A 117 6.17 11.40 -6.21
N TYR A 118 7.28 10.69 -6.48
CA TYR A 118 7.29 9.49 -7.31
C TYR A 118 7.21 8.18 -6.51
N LEU A 119 6.79 8.23 -5.24
CA LEU A 119 6.70 7.04 -4.40
C LEU A 119 5.68 6.05 -4.97
N SER A 120 4.48 6.51 -5.30
CA SER A 120 3.42 5.67 -5.86
C SER A 120 3.79 5.08 -7.22
N LEU A 121 4.53 5.86 -8.04
CA LEU A 121 5.10 5.38 -9.28
C LEU A 121 6.15 4.28 -9.02
N GLY A 122 7.07 4.48 -8.07
CA GLY A 122 8.05 3.46 -7.68
C GLY A 122 7.39 2.18 -7.15
N LEU A 123 6.36 2.33 -6.32
CA LEU A 123 5.57 1.22 -5.78
C LEU A 123 4.85 0.44 -6.90
N SER A 124 4.31 1.13 -7.91
CA SER A 124 3.67 0.47 -9.05
C SER A 124 4.62 -0.45 -9.82
N VAL A 125 5.86 0.01 -10.04
CA VAL A 125 6.91 -0.76 -10.72
C VAL A 125 7.32 -1.96 -9.89
N ILE A 126 7.47 -1.78 -8.57
CA ILE A 126 7.76 -2.87 -7.62
C ILE A 126 6.64 -3.92 -7.64
N LEU A 127 5.37 -3.50 -7.58
CA LEU A 127 4.21 -4.41 -7.63
C LEU A 127 4.18 -5.23 -8.93
N MET A 128 4.40 -4.59 -10.07
CA MET A 128 4.46 -5.29 -11.37
C MET A 128 5.64 -6.26 -11.41
N PHE A 129 6.81 -5.87 -10.91
CA PHE A 129 8.00 -6.73 -10.85
C PHE A 129 7.80 -7.95 -9.96
N ILE A 130 7.27 -7.77 -8.74
CA ILE A 130 6.97 -8.87 -7.82
C ILE A 130 5.88 -9.77 -8.41
N GLY A 131 4.85 -9.20 -9.03
CA GLY A 131 3.80 -9.96 -9.72
C GLY A 131 4.35 -10.86 -10.83
N LEU A 132 5.26 -10.33 -11.65
CA LEU A 132 5.95 -11.10 -12.68
C LEU A 132 6.84 -12.19 -12.08
N LYS A 133 7.63 -11.86 -11.05
CA LYS A 133 8.50 -12.81 -10.34
C LYS A 133 7.71 -13.99 -9.77
N LEU A 134 6.53 -13.75 -9.21
CA LEU A 134 5.68 -14.82 -8.69
C LEU A 134 5.12 -15.73 -9.79
N ILE A 135 4.70 -15.17 -10.92
CA ILE A 135 4.27 -15.96 -12.08
C ILE A 135 5.44 -16.81 -12.61
N MET A 136 6.63 -16.22 -12.71
CA MET A 136 7.84 -16.90 -13.18
C MET A 136 8.28 -18.01 -12.21
N THR A 137 8.14 -17.79 -10.90
CA THR A 137 8.43 -18.81 -9.88
C THR A 137 7.49 -20.01 -10.02
N TYR A 138 6.20 -19.74 -10.23
CA TYR A 138 5.22 -20.79 -10.50
C TYR A 138 5.51 -21.53 -11.82
N LEU A 139 5.85 -20.80 -12.88
CA LEU A 139 6.22 -21.40 -14.16
C LEU A 139 7.45 -22.30 -14.03
N HIS A 140 8.41 -21.92 -13.19
CA HIS A 140 9.59 -22.74 -12.93
C HIS A 140 9.27 -24.05 -12.18
N GLU A 141 8.28 -24.05 -11.28
CA GLU A 141 7.81 -25.30 -10.64
C GLU A 141 7.18 -26.27 -11.65
N VAL A 142 6.60 -25.73 -12.72
CA VAL A 142 5.98 -26.53 -13.79
C VAL A 142 7.00 -26.89 -14.89
N TRP A 143 7.96 -26.00 -15.19
CA TRP A 143 8.97 -26.11 -16.24
C TRP A 143 10.36 -25.80 -15.68
N TYR A 144 11.17 -26.83 -15.43
CA TYR A 144 12.50 -26.72 -14.82
C TYR A 144 13.52 -25.88 -15.63
N GLU A 145 13.25 -25.59 -16.91
CA GLU A 145 14.12 -24.81 -17.80
C GLU A 145 14.08 -23.29 -17.53
N VAL A 146 13.14 -22.79 -16.74
CA VAL A 146 13.04 -21.36 -16.41
C VAL A 146 14.11 -20.99 -15.36
N PRO A 147 14.88 -19.91 -15.48
CA PRO A 147 15.83 -19.54 -14.42
C PRO A 147 15.11 -19.06 -13.14
N LYS A 148 15.49 -19.57 -11.95
CA LYS A 148 15.02 -19.00 -10.67
C LYS A 148 15.68 -17.64 -10.43
N ILE A 149 14.87 -16.61 -10.20
CA ILE A 149 15.37 -15.32 -9.72
C ILE A 149 15.77 -15.49 -8.25
N SER A 150 17.05 -15.30 -7.94
CA SER A 150 17.54 -15.30 -6.55
C SER A 150 16.87 -14.20 -5.74
N ILE A 151 16.56 -14.51 -4.47
CA ILE A 151 16.05 -13.54 -3.50
C ILE A 151 16.95 -12.29 -3.43
N VAL A 152 18.27 -12.48 -3.47
CA VAL A 152 19.25 -11.38 -3.44
C VAL A 152 19.14 -10.48 -4.67
N ALA A 153 18.94 -11.06 -5.85
CA ALA A 153 18.75 -10.29 -7.09
C ALA A 153 17.44 -9.49 -7.04
N SER A 154 16.35 -10.12 -6.57
CA SER A 154 15.05 -9.45 -6.37
C SER A 154 15.16 -8.28 -5.40
N LEU A 155 15.81 -8.48 -4.25
CA LEU A 155 16.05 -7.43 -3.25
C LEU A 155 16.88 -6.28 -3.82
N SER A 156 17.90 -6.61 -4.63
CA SER A 156 18.75 -5.60 -5.27
C SER A 156 17.96 -4.73 -6.26
N ILE A 157 17.08 -5.33 -7.07
CA ILE A 157 16.22 -4.61 -8.02
C ILE A 157 15.22 -3.72 -7.29
N ILE A 158 14.55 -4.25 -6.25
CA ILE A 158 13.61 -3.48 -5.44
C ILE A 158 14.33 -2.30 -4.76
N GLY A 159 15.50 -2.57 -4.16
CA GLY A 159 16.34 -1.53 -3.55
C GLY A 159 16.75 -0.45 -4.54
N LEU A 160 17.14 -0.83 -5.76
CA LEU A 160 17.45 0.11 -6.83
C LEU A 160 16.25 0.98 -7.20
N ILE A 161 15.07 0.40 -7.38
CA ILE A 161 13.84 1.15 -7.71
C ILE A 161 13.52 2.15 -6.59
N LEU A 162 13.62 1.74 -5.32
CA LEU A 162 13.37 2.62 -4.17
C LEU A 162 14.39 3.76 -4.07
N VAL A 163 15.67 3.49 -4.32
CA VAL A 163 16.71 4.52 -4.33
C VAL A 163 16.45 5.51 -5.45
N VAL A 164 16.17 5.03 -6.67
CA VAL A 164 15.90 5.88 -7.83
C VAL A 164 14.65 6.73 -7.60
N SER A 165 13.54 6.15 -7.14
CA SER A 165 12.30 6.88 -6.89
C SER A 165 12.46 7.93 -5.78
N THR A 166 13.20 7.60 -4.72
CA THR A 166 13.48 8.52 -3.61
C THR A 166 14.35 9.68 -4.09
N VAL A 167 15.45 9.40 -4.77
CA VAL A 167 16.37 10.43 -5.27
C VAL A 167 15.67 11.32 -6.29
N ALA A 168 14.93 10.74 -7.25
CA ALA A 168 14.16 11.50 -8.23
C ALA A 168 13.11 12.40 -7.56
N SER A 169 12.42 11.89 -6.53
CA SER A 169 11.43 12.67 -5.78
C SER A 169 12.07 13.83 -5.03
N LEU A 170 13.19 13.60 -4.34
CA LEU A 170 13.91 14.65 -3.61
C LEU A 170 14.49 15.71 -4.57
N MET A 171 15.01 15.30 -5.72
CA MET A 171 15.47 16.22 -6.76
C MET A 171 14.33 17.09 -7.28
N LYS A 172 13.15 16.50 -7.54
CA LYS A 172 11.98 17.24 -8.02
C LYS A 172 11.41 18.17 -6.96
N SER A 173 11.25 17.71 -5.72
CA SER A 173 10.77 18.53 -4.60
C SER A 173 11.69 19.72 -4.30
N LYS A 174 13.01 19.59 -4.55
CA LYS A 174 13.95 20.72 -4.49
C LYS A 174 13.80 21.72 -5.63
N ARG A 175 13.42 21.25 -6.83
CA ARG A 175 13.28 22.06 -8.04
C ARG A 175 11.92 22.75 -8.14
N ASP A 176 10.89 22.11 -7.60
CA ASP A 176 9.52 22.58 -7.56
C ASP A 176 8.93 22.37 -6.14
N PRO A 177 8.98 23.39 -5.27
CA PRO A 177 8.45 23.32 -3.92
C PRO A 177 6.92 23.19 -3.86
N SER A 178 6.22 23.42 -4.99
CA SER A 178 4.76 23.32 -5.06
C SER A 178 4.27 21.91 -5.36
N ALA A 179 5.15 21.02 -5.82
CA ALA A 179 4.82 19.64 -6.12
C ALA A 179 4.62 18.84 -4.82
N VAL A 180 3.40 18.37 -4.60
CA VAL A 180 3.01 17.56 -3.44
C VAL A 180 2.98 16.08 -3.83
N ALA A 181 3.38 15.20 -2.91
CA ALA A 181 3.23 13.76 -3.11
C ALA A 181 1.77 13.35 -3.00
N HIS A 182 1.30 12.59 -3.98
CA HIS A 182 -0.03 11.98 -3.98
C HIS A 182 0.08 10.51 -3.56
N ALA A 183 -0.94 10.01 -2.87
CA ALA A 183 -0.97 8.60 -2.47
C ALA A 183 -1.12 7.67 -3.68
N GLY A 184 -1.70 8.16 -4.77
CA GLY A 184 -2.05 7.39 -5.95
C GLY A 184 -3.24 6.45 -5.68
N ARG A 185 -4.01 6.14 -6.72
CA ARG A 185 -5.18 5.25 -6.62
C ARG A 185 -5.05 4.04 -7.55
N ILE A 186 -5.65 2.92 -7.14
CA ILE A 186 -5.56 1.64 -7.88
C ILE A 186 -6.67 1.55 -8.94
N THR A 187 -7.84 2.12 -8.68
CA THR A 187 -9.02 2.06 -9.55
C THR A 187 -9.36 3.45 -10.08
N GLY A 188 -9.75 3.55 -11.36
CA GLY A 188 -10.32 4.78 -11.90
C GLY A 188 -11.70 5.05 -11.31
N SER A 189 -12.06 6.33 -11.16
CA SER A 189 -13.43 6.72 -10.82
C SER A 189 -14.34 6.26 -11.95
N LYS A 190 -15.44 5.58 -11.61
CA LYS A 190 -16.57 5.57 -12.53
C LYS A 190 -17.09 7.00 -12.55
N GLU A 191 -16.79 7.75 -13.62
CA GLU A 191 -17.63 8.89 -13.97
C GLU A 191 -19.06 8.34 -14.07
N GLU A 192 -19.88 8.65 -13.07
CA GLU A 192 -21.32 8.51 -13.20
C GLU A 192 -21.73 9.62 -14.18
N GLU A 193 -21.87 9.26 -15.46
CA GLU A 193 -22.67 10.01 -16.45
C GLU A 193 -24.14 10.08 -16.01
#